data_AF-A0A0F4QP97-F1
#
_entry.id   AF-A0A0F4QP97-F1
#
_cell.length_a   1.000
_cell.length_b   1.000
_cell.length_c   1.000
_cell.angle_alpha   90.00
_cell.angle_beta   90.00
_cell.angle_gamma   90.00
#
_symmetry.space_group_name_H-M   'P 1'
#
loop_
_entity.id
_entity.type
_entity.pdbx_description
1 polymer ?
#
loop_
_entity_poly.entity_id
_entity_poly.type
_entity_poly.pdbx_seq_one_letter_code
_entity_poly.pdbx_strand_id
1 'polypeptide(L)'
;MYKHSSIALLLAVSLLGGCKTLDSVSNIVSSNKASPEQIQAAYNKAQAAYQEAQQALGLSAEEALSEYDSERTAKADKLWQSLQEDFAELRANPAESLESASLFSSDTKADEVMAASQEIISLIAAAQSAKQAIISVLEPIRSHFAVLDKLATQQHFERRYTRLEERHQDLKEMLVAGKREQVEGYLPDLQSQLNALEQDAAEHYFLGKVLEDVTRLANSEKAEVLPSVYQDVKATTESAQSFIRHNVRAYDDIEHKVNLAELQVKRMEQLFAEHMSRKAAIDDKRSEAPLLALEAQLLEMTNKAGLGDLRHLSFSEQLEAINNKL
;
A
#
# COMPACT_ATOMS: atom_id res chain seq x y z
N MET A 1 -6.34 6.37 -23.44
CA MET A 1 -7.81 6.19 -23.45
C MET A 1 -8.17 5.14 -22.42
N TYR A 2 -8.38 5.55 -21.17
CA TYR A 2 -8.79 4.63 -20.10
C TYR A 2 -10.29 4.81 -19.86
N LYS A 3 -11.05 3.71 -19.97
CA LYS A 3 -12.48 3.67 -19.74
C LYS A 3 -12.74 3.91 -18.25
N HIS A 4 -13.32 5.05 -17.92
CA HIS A 4 -13.97 5.27 -16.63
C HIS A 4 -15.19 4.35 -16.57
N SER A 5 -15.06 3.21 -15.90
CA SER A 5 -16.20 2.38 -15.54
C SER A 5 -16.78 2.94 -14.24
N SER A 6 -17.64 3.96 -14.39
CA SER A 6 -18.44 4.49 -13.30
C SER A 6 -19.43 3.41 -12.85
N ILE A 7 -19.08 2.65 -11.81
CA ILE A 7 -20.05 1.83 -11.09
C ILE A 7 -20.79 2.79 -10.15
N ALA A 8 -21.88 3.35 -10.66
CA ALA A 8 -22.88 4.02 -9.86
C ALA A 8 -23.62 2.95 -9.05
N LEU A 9 -23.12 2.65 -7.84
CA LEU A 9 -23.82 1.80 -6.90
C LEU A 9 -24.97 2.64 -6.29
N LEU A 10 -26.19 2.30 -6.70
CA LEU A 10 -27.43 2.87 -6.19
C LEU A 10 -27.52 2.66 -4.68
N LEU A 11 -27.20 3.71 -3.92
CA LEU A 11 -27.58 3.90 -2.52
C LEU A 11 -29.11 4.00 -2.45
N ALA A 12 -29.78 2.85 -2.34
CA ALA A 12 -31.12 2.79 -1.79
C ALA A 12 -30.99 2.89 -0.27
N VAL A 13 -30.76 4.11 0.23
CA VAL A 13 -30.94 4.42 1.65
C VAL A 13 -32.45 4.38 1.91
N SER A 14 -32.94 3.22 2.31
CA SER A 14 -34.21 3.07 2.98
C SER A 14 -34.10 3.73 4.34
N LEU A 15 -34.26 5.06 4.39
CA LEU A 15 -34.64 5.78 5.60
C LEU A 15 -36.05 5.30 6.00
N LEU A 16 -36.15 4.11 6.56
CA LEU A 16 -37.30 3.76 7.37
C LEU A 16 -37.19 4.54 8.67
N GLY A 17 -38.29 5.25 8.94
CA GLY A 17 -38.34 6.41 9.80
C GLY A 17 -37.93 6.15 11.23
N GLY A 18 -37.58 7.26 11.88
CA GLY A 18 -37.04 7.33 13.22
C GLY A 18 -37.81 6.54 14.27
N CYS A 19 -37.03 6.10 15.25
CA CYS A 19 -37.34 6.04 16.68
C CYS A 19 -38.78 6.46 17.02
N LYS A 20 -39.68 5.48 17.07
CA LYS A 20 -40.68 5.50 18.13
C LYS A 20 -40.11 4.65 19.25
N THR A 21 -39.67 5.34 20.29
CA THR A 21 -39.66 4.79 21.64
C THR A 21 -40.94 3.99 21.83
N LEU A 22 -40.79 2.71 22.13
CA LEU A 22 -41.88 1.87 22.62
C LEU A 22 -42.26 2.41 24.00
N ASP A 23 -43.06 3.48 24.02
CA ASP A 23 -43.80 3.86 25.20
C ASP A 23 -44.79 2.73 25.50
N SER A 24 -44.43 1.95 26.51
CA SER A 24 -45.34 1.18 27.37
C SER A 24 -46.21 0.11 26.70
N VAL A 25 -45.67 -1.12 26.66
CA VAL A 25 -46.45 -2.33 27.00
C VAL A 25 -46.05 -2.82 28.41
N SER A 26 -45.76 -1.88 29.31
CA SER A 26 -45.69 -2.16 30.75
C SER A 26 -47.07 -1.92 31.36
N ASN A 27 -47.99 -2.86 31.13
CA ASN A 27 -49.14 -3.20 32.00
C ASN A 27 -50.13 -4.07 31.22
N ILE A 28 -49.82 -5.35 31.03
CA ILE A 28 -50.84 -6.38 30.78
C ILE A 28 -50.68 -7.47 31.83
N VAL A 29 -50.89 -7.09 33.10
CA VAL A 29 -51.47 -8.01 34.09
C VAL A 29 -52.98 -7.86 33.95
N SER A 30 -53.57 -8.42 32.89
CA SER A 30 -55.03 -8.52 32.70
C SER A 30 -55.36 -9.49 31.56
N SER A 31 -55.44 -10.78 31.89
CA SER A 31 -56.46 -11.77 31.47
C SER A 31 -57.14 -11.77 30.08
N ASN A 32 -56.62 -11.09 29.05
CA ASN A 32 -57.02 -11.29 27.66
C ASN A 32 -55.89 -12.00 26.93
N LYS A 33 -56.14 -13.25 26.51
CA LYS A 33 -55.24 -13.98 25.60
C LYS A 33 -55.02 -13.12 24.34
N ALA A 34 -53.77 -12.93 23.95
CA ALA A 34 -53.43 -12.26 22.70
C ALA A 34 -54.18 -12.92 21.52
N SER A 35 -54.64 -12.12 20.56
CA SER A 35 -55.36 -12.67 19.42
C SER A 35 -54.41 -13.45 18.50
N PRO A 36 -54.90 -14.47 17.77
CA PRO A 36 -54.09 -15.20 16.80
C PRO A 36 -53.39 -14.28 15.77
N GLU A 37 -54.06 -13.18 15.38
CA GLU A 37 -53.51 -12.20 14.45
C GLU A 37 -52.32 -11.42 15.06
N GLN A 38 -52.38 -11.10 16.36
CA GLN A 38 -51.29 -10.41 17.07
C GLN A 38 -50.05 -11.30 17.20
N ILE A 39 -50.27 -12.58 17.55
CA ILE A 39 -49.21 -13.60 17.63
C ILE A 39 -48.55 -13.77 16.26
N GLN A 40 -49.35 -13.95 15.20
CA GLN A 40 -48.83 -14.13 13.84
C GLN A 40 -48.08 -12.89 13.35
N ALA A 41 -48.55 -11.68 13.68
CA ALA A 41 -47.86 -10.45 13.32
C ALA A 41 -46.50 -10.31 14.01
N ALA A 42 -46.40 -10.67 15.29
CA ALA A 42 -45.14 -10.68 16.03
C ALA A 42 -44.15 -11.70 15.44
N TYR A 43 -44.61 -12.93 15.18
CA TYR A 43 -43.82 -13.96 14.51
C TYR A 43 -43.29 -13.48 13.14
N ASN A 44 -44.15 -12.91 12.30
CA ASN A 44 -43.76 -12.45 10.96
C ASN A 44 -42.68 -11.35 11.01
N LYS A 45 -42.74 -10.44 12.00
CA LYS A 45 -41.71 -9.43 12.20
C LYS A 45 -40.38 -10.04 12.63
N ALA A 46 -40.41 -10.98 13.58
CA ALA A 46 -39.22 -11.70 14.02
C ALA A 46 -38.59 -12.50 12.87
N GLN A 47 -39.42 -13.16 12.04
CA GLN A 47 -38.95 -13.86 10.84
C GLN A 47 -38.31 -12.92 9.82
N ALA A 48 -38.90 -11.75 9.57
CA ALA A 48 -38.31 -10.76 8.67
C ALA A 48 -36.95 -10.26 9.19
N ALA A 49 -36.87 -9.91 10.48
CA ALA A 49 -35.62 -9.48 11.11
C ALA A 49 -34.53 -10.57 11.04
N TYR A 50 -34.89 -11.83 11.30
CA TYR A 50 -33.99 -12.97 11.17
C TYR A 50 -33.45 -13.13 9.74
N GLN A 51 -34.31 -12.97 8.73
CA GLN A 51 -33.91 -13.04 7.31
C GLN A 51 -32.99 -11.89 6.92
N GLU A 52 -33.24 -10.68 7.41
CA GLU A 52 -32.36 -9.53 7.19
C GLU A 52 -30.99 -9.74 7.84
N ALA A 53 -30.93 -10.27 9.05
CA ALA A 53 -29.67 -10.62 9.71
C ALA A 53 -28.90 -11.71 8.96
N GLN A 54 -29.61 -12.73 8.43
CA GLN A 54 -29.02 -13.76 7.58
C GLN A 54 -28.37 -13.17 6.32
N GLN A 55 -29.07 -12.24 5.66
CA GLN A 55 -28.57 -11.56 4.47
C GLN A 55 -27.34 -10.70 4.80
N ALA A 56 -27.36 -9.97 5.93
CA ALA A 56 -26.22 -9.18 6.38
C ALA A 56 -24.97 -10.05 6.60
N LEU A 57 -25.09 -11.23 7.22
CA LEU A 57 -23.97 -12.16 7.38
C LEU A 57 -23.48 -12.74 6.04
N GLY A 58 -24.40 -13.00 5.11
CA GLY A 58 -24.04 -13.39 3.75
C GLY A 58 -23.17 -12.34 3.06
N LEU A 59 -23.55 -11.06 3.16
CA LEU A 59 -22.77 -9.94 2.66
C LEU A 59 -21.41 -9.83 3.37
N SER A 60 -21.37 -10.05 4.69
CA SER A 60 -20.12 -10.03 5.46
C SER A 60 -19.08 -11.01 4.90
N ALA A 61 -19.51 -12.22 4.55
CA ALA A 61 -18.65 -13.25 3.96
C ALA A 61 -18.25 -12.92 2.51
N GLU A 62 -19.18 -12.46 1.68
CA GLU A 62 -18.91 -12.06 0.29
C GLU A 62 -17.90 -10.91 0.22
N GLU A 63 -18.01 -9.96 1.14
CA GLU A 63 -17.17 -8.77 1.19
C GLU A 63 -15.90 -8.92 2.03
N ALA A 64 -15.65 -10.11 2.60
CA ALA A 64 -14.52 -10.44 3.46
C ALA A 64 -14.33 -9.44 4.62
N LEU A 65 -15.42 -9.05 5.30
CA LEU A 65 -15.37 -7.98 6.32
C LEU A 65 -14.48 -8.30 7.51
N SER A 66 -14.23 -9.58 7.78
CA SER A 66 -13.32 -10.03 8.83
C SER A 66 -11.88 -9.58 8.63
N GLU A 67 -11.47 -9.25 7.40
CA GLU A 67 -10.13 -8.70 7.11
C GLU A 67 -9.98 -7.23 7.54
N TYR A 68 -11.10 -6.54 7.74
CA TYR A 68 -11.16 -5.12 8.09
C TYR A 68 -11.57 -4.88 9.54
N ASP A 69 -12.50 -5.67 10.06
CA ASP A 69 -13.03 -5.57 11.42
C ASP A 69 -13.38 -6.96 11.97
N SER A 70 -12.34 -7.68 12.41
CA SER A 70 -12.46 -9.05 12.93
C SER A 70 -13.25 -9.12 14.24
N GLU A 71 -13.21 -8.07 15.06
CA GLU A 71 -13.92 -8.04 16.34
C GLU A 71 -15.43 -7.98 16.15
N ARG A 72 -15.94 -7.05 15.33
CA ARG A 72 -17.38 -6.92 15.10
C ARG A 72 -17.95 -8.10 14.32
N THR A 73 -17.21 -8.61 13.33
CA THR A 73 -17.63 -9.78 12.56
C THR A 73 -17.69 -11.04 13.42
N ALA A 74 -16.67 -11.31 14.25
CA ALA A 74 -16.70 -12.43 15.19
C ALA A 74 -17.83 -12.30 16.23
N LYS A 75 -18.12 -11.08 16.71
CA LYS A 75 -19.25 -10.84 17.60
C LYS A 75 -20.60 -11.12 16.90
N ALA A 76 -20.75 -10.69 15.66
CA ALA A 76 -21.95 -10.96 14.85
C ALA A 76 -22.15 -12.46 14.60
N ASP A 77 -21.08 -13.20 14.28
CA ASP A 77 -21.12 -14.65 14.08
C ASP A 77 -21.52 -15.39 15.37
N LYS A 78 -21.02 -14.96 16.52
CA LYS A 78 -21.39 -15.54 17.81
C LYS A 78 -22.87 -15.28 18.15
N LEU A 79 -23.35 -14.05 17.92
CA LEU A 79 -24.77 -13.71 18.10
C LEU A 79 -25.66 -14.50 17.14
N TRP A 80 -25.19 -14.74 15.91
CA TRP A 80 -25.92 -15.53 14.93
C TRP A 80 -26.14 -16.97 15.39
N GLN A 81 -25.13 -17.62 15.95
CA GLN A 81 -25.26 -18.99 16.45
C GLN A 81 -26.36 -19.11 17.51
N SER A 82 -26.43 -18.17 18.46
CA SER A 82 -27.50 -18.13 19.46
C SER A 82 -28.86 -17.82 18.83
N LEU A 83 -28.92 -16.81 17.95
CA LEU A 83 -30.15 -16.43 17.25
C LEU A 83 -30.74 -17.57 16.41
N GLN A 84 -29.91 -18.44 15.84
CA GLN A 84 -30.38 -19.61 15.09
C GLN A 84 -31.15 -20.59 15.97
N GLU A 85 -30.71 -20.79 17.22
CA GLU A 85 -31.38 -21.65 18.20
C GLU A 85 -32.70 -21.01 18.65
N ASP A 86 -32.66 -19.73 19.05
CA ASP A 86 -33.81 -18.97 19.53
C ASP A 86 -34.91 -18.88 18.46
N PHE A 87 -34.53 -18.60 17.21
CA PHE A 87 -35.48 -18.55 16.11
C PHE A 87 -36.02 -19.93 15.71
N ALA A 88 -35.22 -21.00 15.86
CA ALA A 88 -35.71 -22.35 15.59
C ALA A 88 -36.79 -22.77 16.60
N GLU A 89 -36.63 -22.41 17.87
CA GLU A 89 -37.65 -22.60 18.92
C GLU A 89 -38.93 -21.82 18.60
N LEU A 90 -38.78 -20.52 18.31
CA LEU A 90 -39.91 -19.65 17.97
C LEU A 90 -40.66 -20.12 16.71
N ARG A 91 -39.94 -20.66 15.71
CA ARG A 91 -40.54 -21.24 14.50
C ARG A 91 -41.27 -22.56 14.77
N ALA A 92 -40.77 -23.37 15.71
CA ALA A 92 -41.43 -24.61 16.10
C ALA A 92 -42.74 -24.35 16.86
N ASN A 93 -42.80 -23.27 17.64
CA ASN A 93 -44.01 -22.86 18.35
C ASN A 93 -44.31 -21.35 18.23
N PRO A 94 -44.92 -20.90 17.10
CA PRO A 94 -45.22 -19.48 16.90
C PRO A 94 -46.17 -18.88 17.94
N ALA A 95 -46.94 -19.69 18.66
CA ALA A 95 -47.84 -19.23 19.72
C ALA A 95 -47.10 -18.54 20.87
N GLU A 96 -45.81 -18.87 21.07
CA GLU A 96 -44.97 -18.31 22.14
C GLU A 96 -44.36 -16.94 21.76
N SER A 97 -44.68 -16.39 20.60
CA SER A 97 -44.10 -15.11 20.12
C SER A 97 -44.29 -13.95 21.10
N LEU A 98 -45.42 -13.94 21.82
CA LEU A 98 -45.75 -12.92 22.80
C LEU A 98 -45.55 -13.40 24.25
N GLU A 99 -45.01 -14.60 24.43
CA GLU A 99 -44.62 -15.08 25.76
C GLU A 99 -43.35 -14.37 26.21
N SER A 100 -43.27 -14.11 27.51
CA SER A 100 -42.08 -13.54 28.14
C SER A 100 -40.90 -14.47 27.90
N ALA A 101 -39.81 -13.89 27.41
CA ALA A 101 -38.62 -14.66 27.08
C ALA A 101 -37.83 -15.09 28.32
N SER A 102 -37.98 -14.36 29.44
CA SER A 102 -37.36 -14.70 30.72
C SER A 102 -38.17 -14.15 31.88
N LEU A 103 -38.15 -14.86 33.03
CA LEU A 103 -38.82 -14.45 34.27
C LEU A 103 -38.40 -13.06 34.79
N PHE A 104 -37.29 -12.52 34.29
CA PHE A 104 -36.75 -11.22 34.68
C PHE A 104 -36.80 -10.17 33.57
N SER A 105 -37.29 -10.51 32.38
CA SER A 105 -37.35 -9.61 31.22
C SER A 105 -38.80 -9.24 30.89
N SER A 106 -39.00 -7.98 30.50
CA SER A 106 -40.25 -7.52 29.90
C SER A 106 -40.38 -7.91 28.43
N ASP A 107 -39.32 -8.42 27.82
CA ASP A 107 -39.25 -8.70 26.39
C ASP A 107 -39.92 -10.04 26.08
N THR A 108 -40.59 -10.10 24.93
CA THR A 108 -41.17 -11.34 24.41
C THR A 108 -40.12 -12.14 23.63
N LYS A 109 -40.37 -13.43 23.40
CA LYS A 109 -39.46 -14.25 22.56
C LYS A 109 -39.27 -13.64 21.16
N ALA A 110 -40.30 -13.03 20.58
CA ALA A 110 -40.19 -12.34 19.30
C ALA A 110 -39.31 -11.07 19.40
N ASP A 111 -39.39 -10.32 20.51
CA ASP A 111 -38.58 -9.13 20.74
C ASP A 111 -37.09 -9.48 20.88
N GLU A 112 -36.74 -10.59 21.56
CA GLU A 112 -35.35 -11.05 21.68
C GLU A 112 -34.75 -11.42 20.31
N VAL A 113 -35.49 -12.19 19.50
CA VAL A 113 -35.07 -12.53 18.12
C VAL A 113 -34.87 -11.26 17.29
N MET A 114 -35.78 -10.29 17.39
CA MET A 114 -35.68 -9.01 16.67
C MET A 114 -34.48 -8.18 17.15
N ALA A 115 -34.25 -8.10 18.46
CA ALA A 115 -33.15 -7.35 19.06
C ALA A 115 -31.79 -7.94 18.65
N ALA A 116 -31.61 -9.25 18.77
CA ALA A 116 -30.39 -9.94 18.35
C ALA A 116 -30.15 -9.80 16.84
N SER A 117 -31.20 -9.93 16.02
CA SER A 117 -31.12 -9.69 14.57
C SER A 117 -30.63 -8.27 14.25
N GLN A 118 -31.19 -7.26 14.92
CA GLN A 118 -30.81 -5.87 14.71
C GLN A 118 -29.39 -5.56 15.18
N GLU A 119 -28.93 -6.20 16.27
CA GLU A 119 -27.54 -6.09 16.73
C GLU A 119 -26.56 -6.67 15.70
N ILE A 120 -26.86 -7.84 15.13
CA ILE A 120 -26.07 -8.45 14.05
C ILE A 120 -25.99 -7.51 12.85
N ILE A 121 -27.14 -7.00 12.37
CA ILE A 121 -27.20 -6.05 11.25
C ILE A 121 -26.34 -4.81 11.55
N SER A 122 -26.43 -4.27 12.76
CA SER A 122 -25.66 -3.10 13.18
C SER A 122 -24.15 -3.37 13.20
N LEU A 123 -23.72 -4.54 13.70
CA LEU A 123 -22.31 -4.93 13.73
C LEU A 123 -21.74 -5.09 12.32
N ILE A 124 -22.48 -5.74 11.42
CA ILE A 124 -22.07 -5.91 10.02
C ILE A 124 -22.03 -4.57 9.29
N ALA A 125 -23.04 -3.71 9.47
CA ALA A 125 -23.04 -2.38 8.87
C ALA A 125 -21.86 -1.52 9.36
N ALA A 126 -21.49 -1.63 10.65
CA ALA A 126 -20.32 -0.95 11.20
C ALA A 126 -19.00 -1.48 10.60
N ALA A 127 -18.86 -2.81 10.45
CA ALA A 127 -17.71 -3.42 9.78
C ALA A 127 -17.60 -2.97 8.31
N GLN A 128 -18.74 -2.86 7.60
CA GLN A 128 -18.80 -2.35 6.24
C GLN A 128 -18.35 -0.88 6.15
N SER A 129 -18.80 -0.06 7.09
CA SER A 129 -18.36 1.33 7.20
C SER A 129 -16.87 1.44 7.47
N ALA A 130 -16.33 0.58 8.35
CA ALA A 130 -14.89 0.51 8.63
C ALA A 130 -14.08 0.13 7.38
N LYS A 131 -14.52 -0.88 6.61
CA LYS A 131 -13.90 -1.24 5.32
C LYS A 131 -13.86 -0.06 4.36
N GLN A 132 -14.99 0.63 4.16
CA GLN A 132 -15.06 1.79 3.28
C GLN A 132 -14.14 2.93 3.76
N ALA A 133 -14.09 3.17 5.07
CA ALA A 133 -13.20 4.17 5.65
C ALA A 133 -11.73 3.80 5.43
N ILE A 134 -11.32 2.57 5.74
CA ILE A 134 -9.96 2.07 5.54
C ILE A 134 -9.53 2.20 4.07
N ILE A 135 -10.34 1.71 3.14
CA ILE A 135 -10.02 1.76 1.71
C ILE A 135 -9.93 3.22 1.24
N SER A 136 -10.92 4.06 1.57
CA SER A 136 -10.96 5.43 1.03
C SER A 136 -9.93 6.37 1.65
N VAL A 137 -9.70 6.28 2.96
CA VAL A 137 -8.83 7.20 3.70
C VAL A 137 -7.36 6.81 3.59
N LEU A 138 -7.04 5.51 3.59
CA LEU A 138 -5.66 5.03 3.60
C LEU A 138 -5.10 4.69 2.21
N GLU A 139 -5.87 4.87 1.13
CA GLU A 139 -5.40 4.54 -0.23
C GLU A 139 -4.07 5.21 -0.62
N PRO A 140 -3.84 6.51 -0.34
CA PRO A 140 -2.57 7.14 -0.65
C PRO A 140 -1.38 6.45 0.04
N ILE A 141 -1.56 6.04 1.30
CA ILE A 141 -0.56 5.35 2.13
C ILE A 141 -0.26 3.96 1.55
N ARG A 142 -1.29 3.21 1.18
CA ARG A 142 -1.14 1.85 0.63
C ARG A 142 -0.26 1.82 -0.60
N SER A 143 -0.37 2.85 -1.45
CA SER A 143 0.48 2.96 -2.64
C SER A 143 1.97 3.09 -2.31
N HIS A 144 2.32 3.66 -1.15
CA HIS A 144 3.72 3.78 -0.75
C HIS A 144 4.30 2.44 -0.27
N PHE A 145 3.57 1.69 0.55
CA PHE A 145 4.01 0.36 0.99
C PHE A 145 4.30 -0.57 -0.20
N ALA A 146 3.45 -0.56 -1.23
CA ALA A 146 3.69 -1.34 -2.45
C ALA A 146 5.00 -0.99 -3.16
N VAL A 147 5.41 0.28 -3.17
CA VAL A 147 6.71 0.70 -3.72
C VAL A 147 7.85 0.24 -2.80
N LEU A 148 7.70 0.44 -1.50
CA LEU A 148 8.71 0.03 -0.52
C LEU A 148 8.97 -1.48 -0.54
N ASP A 149 7.93 -2.29 -0.69
CA ASP A 149 8.03 -3.74 -0.85
C ASP A 149 8.82 -4.11 -2.11
N LYS A 150 8.51 -3.47 -3.24
CA LYS A 150 9.22 -3.69 -4.51
C LYS A 150 10.71 -3.35 -4.40
N LEU A 151 11.07 -2.35 -3.60
CA LEU A 151 12.45 -1.94 -3.34
C LEU A 151 13.14 -2.79 -2.26
N ALA A 152 12.51 -3.86 -1.79
CA ALA A 152 12.99 -4.71 -0.70
C ALA A 152 13.38 -3.91 0.56
N THR A 153 12.65 -2.82 0.84
CA THR A 153 12.99 -1.83 1.87
C THR A 153 13.20 -2.46 3.25
N GLN A 154 12.42 -3.48 3.59
CA GLN A 154 12.50 -4.16 4.89
C GLN A 154 13.90 -4.75 5.17
N GLN A 155 14.65 -5.15 4.15
CA GLN A 155 15.98 -5.75 4.32
C GLN A 155 17.04 -4.74 4.77
N HIS A 156 16.93 -3.49 4.33
CA HIS A 156 17.94 -2.45 4.55
C HIS A 156 17.48 -1.36 5.52
N PHE A 157 16.17 -1.18 5.67
CA PHE A 157 15.54 -0.13 6.48
C PHE A 157 14.47 -0.68 7.44
N GLU A 158 14.64 -1.92 7.92
CA GLU A 158 13.71 -2.66 8.80
C GLU A 158 13.05 -1.77 9.87
N ARG A 159 13.85 -1.13 10.73
CA ARG A 159 13.33 -0.32 11.86
C ARG A 159 12.42 0.83 11.42
N ARG A 160 12.71 1.47 10.28
CA ARG A 160 11.86 2.55 9.75
C ARG A 160 10.60 1.98 9.12
N TYR A 161 10.74 0.90 8.34
CA TYR A 161 9.64 0.22 7.69
C TYR A 161 8.60 -0.27 8.71
N THR A 162 9.03 -1.06 9.71
CA THR A 162 8.16 -1.63 10.75
C THR A 162 7.42 -0.54 11.53
N ARG A 163 8.09 0.56 11.89
CA ARG A 163 7.43 1.67 12.60
C ARG A 163 6.31 2.31 11.79
N LEU A 164 6.50 2.47 10.48
CA LEU A 164 5.49 3.06 9.60
C LEU A 164 4.34 2.07 9.37
N GLU A 165 4.64 0.77 9.28
CA GLU A 165 3.64 -0.30 9.20
C GLU A 165 2.78 -0.37 10.47
N GLU A 166 3.40 -0.34 11.65
CA GLU A 166 2.69 -0.24 12.95
C GLU A 166 1.80 1.01 12.98
N ARG A 167 2.32 2.16 12.55
CA ARG A 167 1.54 3.39 12.47
C ARG A 167 0.36 3.26 11.51
N HIS A 168 0.54 2.61 10.37
CA HIS A 168 -0.54 2.35 9.41
C HIS A 168 -1.61 1.43 10.03
N GLN A 169 -1.20 0.41 10.79
CA GLN A 169 -2.12 -0.47 11.51
C GLN A 169 -2.90 0.28 12.60
N ASP A 170 -2.25 1.16 13.38
CA ASP A 170 -2.93 2.03 14.35
C ASP A 170 -4.02 2.88 13.69
N LEU A 171 -3.73 3.44 12.50
CA LEU A 171 -4.72 4.24 11.77
C LEU A 171 -5.90 3.39 11.29
N LYS A 172 -5.68 2.13 10.89
CA LYS A 172 -6.79 1.20 10.56
C LYS A 172 -7.69 0.99 11.78
N GLU A 173 -7.10 0.71 12.95
CA GLU A 173 -7.85 0.51 14.19
C GLU A 173 -8.63 1.77 14.60
N MET A 174 -8.03 2.95 14.42
CA MET A 174 -8.74 4.22 14.64
C MET A 174 -9.93 4.42 13.70
N LEU A 175 -9.82 4.00 12.43
CA LEU A 175 -10.94 4.03 11.48
C LEU A 175 -12.04 3.05 11.87
N VAL A 176 -11.68 1.84 12.33
CA VAL A 176 -12.64 0.89 12.93
C VAL A 176 -13.38 1.52 14.11
N ALA A 177 -12.68 2.30 14.94
CA ALA A 177 -13.24 3.04 16.06
C ALA A 177 -13.99 4.34 15.67
N GLY A 178 -14.17 4.63 14.39
CA GLY A 178 -14.90 5.80 13.89
C GLY A 178 -14.15 7.13 14.00
N LYS A 179 -12.83 7.12 14.25
CA LYS A 179 -12.01 8.33 14.46
C LYS A 179 -11.47 8.92 13.16
N ARG A 180 -12.32 9.05 12.13
CA ARG A 180 -11.93 9.47 10.78
C ARG A 180 -11.17 10.79 10.74
N GLU A 181 -11.70 11.84 11.38
CA GLU A 181 -11.07 13.17 11.36
C GLU A 181 -9.67 13.18 11.96
N GLN A 182 -9.44 12.39 13.02
CA GLN A 182 -8.12 12.27 13.65
C GLN A 182 -7.14 11.56 12.71
N VAL A 183 -7.60 10.51 12.03
CA VAL A 183 -6.79 9.78 11.04
C VAL A 183 -6.39 10.70 9.90
N GLU A 184 -7.35 11.44 9.32
CA GLU A 184 -7.09 12.42 8.26
C GLU A 184 -6.08 13.49 8.71
N GLY A 185 -6.08 13.88 9.98
CA GLY A 185 -5.08 14.77 10.56
C GLY A 185 -3.67 14.17 10.67
N TYR A 186 -3.54 12.84 10.81
CA TYR A 186 -2.24 12.15 10.87
C TYR A 186 -1.68 11.76 9.49
N LEU A 187 -2.50 11.73 8.44
CA LEU A 187 -2.07 11.30 7.11
C LEU A 187 -0.90 12.11 6.53
N PRO A 188 -0.86 13.46 6.59
CA PRO A 188 0.23 14.22 5.98
C PRO A 188 1.60 13.89 6.55
N ASP A 189 1.68 13.65 7.86
CA ASP A 189 2.92 13.27 8.53
C ASP A 189 3.36 11.86 8.12
N LEU A 190 2.43 10.89 8.13
CA LEU A 190 2.72 9.53 7.67
C LEU A 190 3.15 9.49 6.20
N GLN A 191 2.48 10.25 5.32
CA GLN A 191 2.84 10.38 3.90
C GLN A 191 4.25 10.95 3.73
N SER A 192 4.58 12.00 4.48
CA SER A 192 5.93 12.60 4.45
C SER A 192 7.00 11.59 4.84
N GLN A 193 6.77 10.82 5.91
CA GLN A 193 7.71 9.80 6.39
C GLN A 193 7.85 8.63 5.41
N LEU A 194 6.74 8.18 4.80
CA LEU A 194 6.75 7.14 3.77
C LEU A 194 7.48 7.60 2.52
N ASN A 195 7.20 8.81 2.03
CA ASN A 195 7.89 9.38 0.87
C ASN A 195 9.40 9.52 1.13
N ALA A 196 9.79 9.99 2.31
CA ALA A 196 11.21 10.06 2.68
C ALA A 196 11.87 8.67 2.70
N LEU A 197 11.17 7.65 3.20
CA LEU A 197 11.66 6.27 3.17
C LEU A 197 11.75 5.72 1.74
N GLU A 198 10.78 6.02 0.87
CA GLU A 198 10.84 5.63 -0.55
C GLU A 198 12.03 6.25 -1.26
N GLN A 199 12.34 7.52 -1.00
CA GLN A 199 13.50 8.20 -1.59
C GLN A 199 14.81 7.52 -1.20
N ASP A 200 14.98 7.24 0.09
CA ASP A 200 16.20 6.59 0.60
C ASP A 200 16.30 5.13 0.13
N ALA A 201 15.17 4.41 0.08
CA ALA A 201 15.12 3.04 -0.41
C ALA A 201 15.41 2.96 -1.91
N ALA A 202 14.86 3.87 -2.72
CA ALA A 202 15.10 3.90 -4.16
C ALA A 202 16.56 4.23 -4.48
N GLU A 203 17.15 5.21 -3.78
CA GLU A 203 18.57 5.53 -3.92
C GLU A 203 19.46 4.33 -3.58
N HIS A 204 19.20 3.67 -2.45
CA HIS A 204 19.94 2.49 -2.03
C HIS A 204 19.79 1.33 -3.03
N TYR A 205 18.55 1.03 -3.44
CA TYR A 205 18.24 -0.08 -4.34
C TYR A 205 18.86 0.10 -5.73
N PHE A 206 18.71 1.28 -6.33
CA PHE A 206 19.14 1.53 -7.71
C PHE A 206 20.59 2.01 -7.81
N LEU A 207 21.03 2.91 -6.93
CA LEU A 207 22.31 3.59 -7.06
C LEU A 207 23.35 3.13 -6.03
N GLY A 208 22.97 2.31 -5.04
CA GLY A 208 23.85 1.90 -3.95
C GLY A 208 25.21 1.39 -4.43
N LYS A 209 25.22 0.52 -5.45
CA LYS A 209 26.47 -0.01 -6.01
C LYS A 209 27.35 1.06 -6.66
N VAL A 210 26.74 1.99 -7.40
CA VAL A 210 27.46 3.11 -8.04
C VAL A 210 28.05 4.02 -6.97
N LEU A 211 27.29 4.34 -5.91
CA LEU A 211 27.78 5.19 -4.81
C LEU A 211 28.98 4.56 -4.07
N GLU A 212 28.95 3.24 -3.86
CA GLU A 212 30.11 2.49 -3.33
C GLU A 212 31.33 2.61 -4.25
N ASP A 213 31.12 2.46 -5.56
CA ASP A 213 32.19 2.52 -6.55
C ASP A 213 32.79 3.93 -6.65
N VAL A 214 31.96 4.97 -6.64
CA VAL A 214 32.42 6.38 -6.58
C VAL A 214 33.22 6.65 -5.31
N THR A 215 32.76 6.15 -4.16
CA THR A 215 33.49 6.26 -2.89
C THR A 215 34.84 5.55 -2.95
N ARG A 216 34.93 4.39 -3.60
CA ARG A 216 36.20 3.70 -3.83
C ARG A 216 37.13 4.49 -4.74
N LEU A 217 36.61 5.08 -5.83
CA LEU A 217 37.39 5.92 -6.75
C LEU A 217 37.97 7.15 -6.02
N ALA A 218 37.16 7.81 -5.18
CA ALA A 218 37.55 8.97 -4.38
C ALA A 218 38.77 8.70 -3.48
N ASN A 219 38.89 7.46 -2.98
CA ASN A 219 39.96 7.04 -2.07
C ASN A 219 41.12 6.32 -2.79
N SER A 220 41.21 6.44 -4.11
CA SER A 220 42.24 5.81 -4.94
C SER A 220 43.09 6.84 -5.67
N GLU A 221 44.30 6.46 -6.07
CA GLU A 221 45.18 7.30 -6.90
C GLU A 221 44.53 7.69 -8.25
N LYS A 222 43.49 6.97 -8.68
CA LYS A 222 42.76 7.24 -9.93
C LYS A 222 42.17 8.65 -9.93
N ALA A 223 41.62 9.11 -8.79
CA ALA A 223 41.04 10.44 -8.69
C ALA A 223 42.11 11.55 -8.71
N GLU A 224 43.35 11.25 -8.31
CA GLU A 224 44.47 12.19 -8.39
C GLU A 224 45.05 12.26 -9.81
N VAL A 225 45.12 11.12 -10.49
CA VAL A 225 45.65 11.00 -11.87
C VAL A 225 44.65 11.52 -12.91
N LEU A 226 43.35 11.25 -12.72
CA LEU A 226 42.27 11.63 -13.63
C LEU A 226 41.23 12.54 -12.94
N PRO A 227 41.65 13.74 -12.45
CA PRO A 227 40.78 14.60 -11.66
C PRO A 227 39.58 15.14 -12.44
N SER A 228 39.72 15.42 -13.73
CA SER A 228 38.62 15.90 -14.57
C SER A 228 37.59 14.81 -14.83
N VAL A 229 38.05 13.58 -15.13
CA VAL A 229 37.16 12.42 -15.32
C VAL A 229 36.42 12.09 -14.02
N TYR A 230 37.09 12.19 -12.87
CA TYR A 230 36.45 11.97 -11.59
C TYR A 230 35.34 13.01 -11.30
N GLN A 231 35.52 14.27 -11.71
CA GLN A 231 34.44 15.28 -11.63
C GLN A 231 33.24 14.90 -12.50
N ASP A 232 33.45 14.37 -13.71
CA ASP A 232 32.36 13.88 -14.57
C ASP A 232 31.58 12.73 -13.91
N VAL A 233 32.30 11.77 -13.31
CA VAL A 233 31.71 10.64 -12.56
C VAL A 233 30.84 11.18 -11.43
N LYS A 234 31.37 12.11 -10.63
CA LYS A 234 30.64 12.72 -9.52
C LYS A 234 29.40 13.46 -9.99
N ALA A 235 29.53 14.35 -10.97
CA ALA A 235 28.41 15.13 -11.49
C ALA A 235 27.30 14.25 -12.08
N THR A 236 27.66 13.19 -12.80
CA THR A 236 26.69 12.25 -13.37
C THR A 236 25.98 11.46 -12.27
N THR A 237 26.73 11.01 -11.26
CA THR A 237 26.16 10.27 -10.12
C THR A 237 25.24 11.14 -9.27
N GLU A 238 25.63 12.39 -8.98
CA GLU A 238 24.80 13.36 -8.27
C GLU A 238 23.52 13.70 -9.06
N SER A 239 23.62 13.81 -10.39
CA SER A 239 22.46 13.99 -11.26
C SER A 239 21.51 12.78 -11.21
N ALA A 240 22.04 11.56 -11.25
CA ALA A 240 21.26 10.33 -11.13
C ALA A 240 20.59 10.23 -9.75
N GLN A 241 21.33 10.49 -8.67
CA GLN A 241 20.82 10.49 -7.29
C GLN A 241 19.66 11.49 -7.16
N SER A 242 19.86 12.73 -7.60
CA SER A 242 18.81 13.75 -7.59
C SER A 242 17.58 13.31 -8.38
N PHE A 243 17.77 12.76 -9.58
CA PHE A 243 16.66 12.27 -10.40
C PHE A 243 15.86 11.15 -9.69
N ILE A 244 16.55 10.16 -9.11
CA ILE A 244 15.93 9.04 -8.39
C ILE A 244 15.08 9.55 -7.23
N ARG A 245 15.62 10.45 -6.39
CA ARG A 245 14.90 10.99 -5.22
C ARG A 245 13.64 11.77 -5.60
N HIS A 246 13.58 12.37 -6.79
CA HIS A 246 12.39 13.09 -7.25
C HIS A 246 11.42 12.22 -8.06
N ASN A 247 11.86 11.06 -8.54
CA ASN A 247 11.09 10.24 -9.49
C ASN A 247 11.09 8.76 -9.09
N VAL A 248 10.91 8.45 -7.80
CA VAL A 248 11.05 7.10 -7.21
C VAL A 248 10.22 5.99 -7.89
N ARG A 249 9.22 6.35 -8.69
CA ARG A 249 8.33 5.43 -9.41
C ARG A 249 8.62 5.33 -10.92
N ALA A 250 9.53 6.13 -11.46
CA ALA A 250 9.91 6.16 -12.88
C ALA A 250 11.04 5.15 -13.18
N TYR A 251 10.74 3.86 -13.01
CA TYR A 251 11.75 2.79 -12.97
C TYR A 251 12.66 2.76 -14.22
N ASP A 252 12.09 2.84 -15.42
CA ASP A 252 12.86 2.76 -16.67
C ASP A 252 13.80 3.98 -16.83
N ASP A 253 13.33 5.17 -16.48
CA ASP A 253 14.13 6.39 -16.52
C ASP A 253 15.23 6.37 -15.46
N ILE A 254 14.93 5.83 -14.27
CA ILE A 254 15.92 5.61 -13.20
C ILE A 254 17.01 4.67 -13.70
N GLU A 255 16.65 3.52 -14.27
CA GLU A 255 17.61 2.54 -14.78
C GLU A 255 18.52 3.16 -15.84
N HIS A 256 17.96 3.98 -16.74
CA HIS A 256 18.76 4.72 -17.71
C HIS A 256 19.76 5.68 -17.04
N LYS A 257 19.35 6.43 -16.00
CA LYS A 257 20.24 7.32 -15.25
C LYS A 257 21.33 6.57 -14.49
N VAL A 258 21.00 5.44 -13.88
CA VAL A 258 21.98 4.58 -13.20
C VAL A 258 23.00 4.03 -14.19
N ASN A 259 22.53 3.52 -15.33
CA ASN A 259 23.42 3.02 -16.39
C ASN A 259 24.41 4.08 -16.88
N LEU A 260 23.97 5.34 -17.03
CA LEU A 260 24.88 6.43 -17.39
C LEU A 260 25.96 6.67 -16.32
N ALA A 261 25.60 6.63 -15.03
CA ALA A 261 26.56 6.77 -13.94
C ALA A 261 27.53 5.58 -13.86
N GLU A 262 27.04 4.35 -14.03
CA GLU A 262 27.88 3.15 -14.13
C GLU A 262 28.88 3.22 -15.28
N LEU A 263 28.45 3.71 -16.45
CA LEU A 263 29.32 3.86 -17.61
C LEU A 263 30.44 4.89 -17.35
N GLN A 264 30.17 5.97 -16.60
CA GLN A 264 31.23 6.92 -16.20
C GLN A 264 32.24 6.28 -15.24
N VAL A 265 31.77 5.48 -14.27
CA VAL A 265 32.67 4.71 -13.40
C VAL A 265 33.56 3.79 -14.23
N LYS A 266 32.98 3.03 -15.17
CA LYS A 266 33.72 2.14 -16.08
C LYS A 266 34.72 2.90 -16.97
N ARG A 267 34.32 4.05 -17.52
CA ARG A 267 35.20 4.94 -18.30
C ARG A 267 36.44 5.34 -17.51
N MET A 268 36.28 5.76 -16.25
CA MET A 268 37.41 6.15 -15.40
C MET A 268 38.36 4.97 -15.14
N GLU A 269 37.82 3.78 -14.89
CA GLU A 269 38.60 2.54 -14.76
C GLU A 269 39.41 2.25 -16.04
N GLN A 270 38.79 2.36 -17.22
CA GLN A 270 39.49 2.12 -18.49
C GLN A 270 40.57 3.16 -18.79
N LEU A 271 40.27 4.45 -18.59
CA LEU A 271 41.27 5.51 -18.77
C LEU A 271 42.45 5.34 -17.82
N PHE A 272 42.21 4.87 -16.59
CA PHE A 272 43.29 4.58 -15.66
C PHE A 272 44.12 3.37 -16.09
N ALA A 273 43.50 2.32 -16.64
CA ALA A 273 44.22 1.20 -17.21
C ALA A 273 45.11 1.62 -18.41
N GLU A 274 44.59 2.50 -19.28
CA GLU A 274 45.34 3.10 -20.39
C GLU A 274 46.49 4.00 -19.90
N HIS A 275 46.29 4.72 -18.80
CA HIS A 275 47.37 5.45 -18.14
C HIS A 275 48.48 4.50 -17.68
N MET A 276 48.12 3.44 -16.96
CA MET A 276 49.08 2.47 -16.41
C MET A 276 49.87 1.74 -17.51
N SER A 277 49.25 1.40 -18.63
CA SER A 277 49.94 0.75 -19.76
C SER A 277 50.95 1.69 -20.45
N ARG A 278 50.79 3.00 -20.31
CA ARG A 278 51.62 4.05 -20.95
C ARG A 278 52.50 4.81 -19.96
N LYS A 279 52.52 4.41 -18.69
CA LYS A 279 53.22 5.09 -17.59
C LYS A 279 54.72 5.30 -17.83
N ALA A 280 55.37 4.41 -18.59
CA ALA A 280 56.78 4.56 -18.96
C ALA A 280 57.03 5.70 -19.98
N ALA A 281 56.00 6.12 -20.72
CA ALA A 281 56.08 7.10 -21.79
C ALA A 281 55.41 8.45 -21.44
N ILE A 282 54.61 8.50 -20.36
CA ILE A 282 53.81 9.65 -19.97
C ILE A 282 54.04 9.96 -18.48
N ASP A 283 54.37 11.21 -18.16
CA ASP A 283 54.46 11.70 -16.78
C ASP A 283 53.08 11.67 -16.11
N ASP A 284 52.97 10.99 -14.95
CA ASP A 284 51.75 10.84 -14.15
C ASP A 284 51.01 12.18 -13.97
N LYS A 285 51.74 13.28 -13.74
CA LYS A 285 51.17 14.61 -13.49
C LYS A 285 50.58 15.31 -14.72
N ARG A 286 50.83 14.79 -15.92
CA ARG A 286 50.37 15.36 -17.20
C ARG A 286 49.64 14.33 -18.05
N SER A 287 49.22 13.22 -17.45
CA SER A 287 48.70 12.06 -18.17
C SER A 287 47.26 12.21 -18.62
N GLU A 288 46.41 12.94 -17.88
CA GLU A 288 44.98 13.04 -18.18
C GLU A 288 44.69 13.72 -19.52
N ALA A 289 45.26 14.90 -19.79
CA ALA A 289 44.92 15.66 -21.00
C ALA A 289 45.22 14.92 -22.32
N PRO A 290 46.38 14.25 -22.49
CA PRO A 290 46.63 13.40 -23.65
C PRO A 290 45.66 12.22 -23.78
N LEU A 291 45.31 11.57 -22.67
CA LEU A 291 44.36 10.45 -22.67
C LEU A 291 42.96 10.91 -23.11
N LEU A 292 42.50 12.04 -22.59
CA LEU A 292 41.21 12.65 -22.97
C LEU A 292 41.19 13.08 -24.44
N ALA A 293 42.31 13.58 -24.98
CA ALA A 293 42.41 13.93 -26.40
C ALA A 293 42.26 12.70 -27.31
N LEU A 294 42.86 11.56 -26.93
CA LEU A 294 42.72 10.31 -27.67
C LEU A 294 41.31 9.74 -27.54
N GLU A 295 40.74 9.73 -26.33
CA GLU A 295 39.36 9.31 -26.09
C GLU A 295 38.36 10.13 -26.91
N ALA A 296 38.54 11.45 -27.00
CA ALA A 296 37.66 12.31 -27.79
C ALA A 296 37.70 11.96 -29.29
N GLN A 297 38.88 11.63 -29.84
CA GLN A 297 39.01 11.17 -31.23
C GLN A 297 38.30 9.84 -31.46
N LEU A 298 38.45 8.89 -30.53
CA LEU A 298 37.77 7.59 -30.60
C LEU A 298 36.24 7.77 -30.54
N LEU A 299 35.75 8.59 -29.61
CA LEU A 299 34.33 8.91 -29.49
C LEU A 299 33.77 9.54 -30.78
N GLU A 300 34.53 10.42 -31.44
CA GLU A 300 34.12 10.99 -32.72
C GLU A 300 33.98 9.89 -33.80
N MET A 301 34.92 8.94 -33.84
CA MET A 301 34.88 7.82 -34.77
C MET A 301 33.73 6.85 -34.48
N THR A 302 33.48 6.50 -33.22
CA THR A 302 32.36 5.61 -32.84
C THR A 302 31.01 6.25 -33.17
N ASN A 303 30.86 7.55 -32.94
CA ASN A 303 29.65 8.29 -33.32
C ASN A 303 29.46 8.34 -34.84
N LYS A 304 30.52 8.61 -35.62
CA LYS A 304 30.45 8.58 -37.09
C LYS A 304 30.11 7.19 -37.65
N ALA A 305 30.55 6.13 -36.98
CA ALA A 305 30.23 4.74 -37.33
C ALA A 305 28.83 4.29 -36.86
N GLY A 306 28.10 5.13 -36.10
CA GLY A 306 26.78 4.80 -35.55
C GLY A 306 26.81 3.80 -34.39
N LEU A 307 27.96 3.66 -33.72
CA LEU A 307 28.16 2.77 -32.58
C LEU A 307 27.82 3.44 -31.24
N GLY A 308 27.73 4.77 -31.20
CA GLY A 308 27.44 5.54 -29.99
C GLY A 308 28.62 5.67 -29.03
N ASP A 309 28.32 5.83 -27.74
CA ASP A 309 29.33 6.02 -26.69
C ASP A 309 29.91 4.69 -26.20
N LEU A 310 31.15 4.41 -26.59
CA LEU A 310 31.89 3.21 -26.20
C LEU A 310 33.05 3.51 -25.23
N ARG A 311 33.06 4.68 -24.59
CA ARG A 311 34.17 5.11 -23.70
C ARG A 311 34.35 4.26 -22.44
N HIS A 312 33.41 3.38 -22.15
CA HIS A 312 33.49 2.38 -21.10
C HIS A 312 34.34 1.14 -21.49
N LEU A 313 34.79 1.05 -22.75
CA LEU A 313 35.68 0.02 -23.28
C LEU A 313 37.13 0.54 -23.40
N SER A 314 38.10 -0.36 -23.48
CA SER A 314 39.50 0.01 -23.75
C SER A 314 39.66 0.64 -25.14
N PHE A 315 40.76 1.37 -25.37
CA PHE A 315 40.99 1.99 -26.68
C PHE A 315 41.12 0.97 -27.81
N SER A 316 41.68 -0.21 -27.51
CA SER A 316 41.82 -1.30 -28.49
C SER A 316 40.46 -1.89 -28.88
N GLU A 317 39.58 -2.11 -27.91
CA GLU A 317 38.22 -2.62 -28.15
C GLU A 317 37.36 -1.61 -28.92
N GLN A 318 37.48 -0.32 -28.61
CA GLN A 318 36.80 0.75 -29.37
C GLN A 318 37.26 0.76 -30.83
N LEU A 319 38.56 0.67 -31.09
CA LEU A 319 39.13 0.60 -32.44
C LEU A 319 38.70 -0.67 -33.19
N GLU A 320 38.67 -1.81 -32.51
CA GLU A 320 38.19 -3.07 -33.08
C GLU A 320 36.71 -2.97 -33.47
N ALA A 321 35.87 -2.40 -32.61
CA ALA A 321 34.45 -2.17 -32.90
C ALA A 321 34.25 -1.26 -34.12
N ILE A 322 35.06 -0.20 -34.25
CA ILE A 322 35.06 0.67 -35.43
C ILE A 322 35.48 -0.11 -36.68
N ASN A 323 36.57 -0.86 -36.61
CA ASN A 323 37.10 -1.63 -37.75
C ASN A 323 36.12 -2.71 -38.22
N ASN A 324 35.39 -3.36 -37.31
CA ASN A 324 34.40 -4.37 -37.65
C ASN A 324 33.12 -3.78 -38.29
N LYS A 325 32.93 -2.46 -38.21
CA LYS A 325 31.75 -1.76 -38.73
C LYS A 325 31.99 -1.14 -40.11
N LEU A 326 33.24 -0.77 -40.41
CA LEU A 326 33.69 -0.19 -41.69
C LEU A 326 33.83 -1.28 -42.76
#